data_AF-A0AB39S4E8-F1
#
_entry.id   AF-A0AB39S4E8-F1
#
_cell.length_a   1.000
_cell.length_b   1.000
_cell.length_c   1.000
_cell.angle_alpha   90.00
_cell.angle_beta   90.00
_cell.angle_gamma   90.00
#
_symmetry.space_group_name_H-M   'P 1'
#
loop_
_entity.id
_entity.type
_entity.pdbx_description
1 polymer ?
#
loop_
_entity_poly.entity_id
_entity_poly.type
_entity_poly.pdbx_seq_one_letter_code
_entity_poly.pdbx_strand_id
1 'polypeptide(L)'
;MHQLTTPREEPPLLTAVASVRDAALLAEVVELRAKNEQLEQALASRAVIDQARGMVMALAPCSSKRAWDLLVDVSQHCNVKLRDVAAALVTTTKDEPLPEQIQRELRRALRRLHSTDRQ
;
A
#
# COMPACT_ATOMS: atom_id res chain seq x y z
N MET A 1 69.72 20.06 -29.42
CA MET A 1 68.49 20.89 -29.48
C MET A 1 67.53 20.24 -30.45
N HIS A 2 66.39 19.74 -30.00
CA HIS A 2 65.03 20.15 -30.39
C HIS A 2 64.03 19.20 -29.71
N GLN A 3 62.91 19.78 -29.30
CA GLN A 3 62.13 19.45 -28.11
C GLN A 3 61.20 18.25 -28.31
N LEU A 4 60.97 17.52 -27.21
CA LEU A 4 59.86 16.60 -27.00
C LEU A 4 58.56 17.41 -26.90
N THR A 5 57.75 17.41 -27.95
CA THR A 5 56.35 17.83 -27.88
C THR A 5 55.49 16.62 -27.49
N THR A 6 55.09 16.55 -26.23
CA THR A 6 54.04 15.65 -25.76
C THR A 6 52.69 16.12 -26.32
N PRO A 7 51.82 15.23 -26.85
CA PRO A 7 50.48 15.61 -27.25
C PRO A 7 49.68 15.95 -25.99
N ARG A 8 49.15 17.17 -25.95
CA ARG A 8 48.29 17.67 -24.88
C ARG A 8 46.94 16.94 -24.98
N GLU A 9 46.75 15.91 -24.17
CA GLU A 9 45.47 15.24 -24.00
C GLU A 9 44.54 16.14 -23.17
N GLU A 10 43.69 16.92 -23.83
CA GLU A 10 42.48 17.46 -23.21
C GLU A 10 41.32 16.55 -23.63
N PRO A 11 40.82 15.71 -22.72
CA PRO A 11 39.44 15.98 -22.28
C PRO A 11 39.18 15.53 -20.84
N PRO A 12 38.54 16.36 -19.99
CA PRO A 12 37.50 15.71 -19.17
C PRO A 12 36.33 16.58 -18.70
N LEU A 13 36.28 17.90 -18.90
CA LEU A 13 35.22 18.70 -18.26
C LEU A 13 33.85 18.46 -18.89
N LEU A 14 33.74 18.44 -20.23
CA LEU A 14 32.47 18.19 -20.92
C LEU A 14 31.94 16.77 -20.64
N THR A 15 32.83 15.77 -20.67
CA THR A 15 32.50 14.36 -20.40
C THR A 15 32.12 14.14 -18.94
N ALA A 16 32.84 14.78 -17.99
CA ALA A 16 32.50 14.70 -16.57
C ALA A 16 31.14 15.36 -16.28
N VAL A 17 30.84 16.53 -16.86
CA VAL A 17 29.54 17.20 -16.70
C VAL A 17 28.40 16.37 -17.30
N ALA A 18 28.61 15.71 -18.45
CA ALA A 18 27.66 14.77 -19.02
C ALA A 18 27.43 13.57 -18.07
N SER A 19 28.49 12.96 -17.53
CA SER A 19 28.37 11.84 -16.59
C SER A 19 27.67 12.21 -15.27
N VAL A 20 27.86 13.43 -14.78
CA VAL A 20 27.17 13.96 -13.60
C VAL A 20 25.68 14.21 -13.90
N ARG A 21 25.36 14.73 -15.09
CA ARG A 21 23.98 14.89 -15.55
C ARG A 21 23.28 13.55 -15.66
N ASP A 22 23.96 12.55 -16.23
CA ASP A 22 23.41 11.20 -16.38
C ASP A 22 23.21 10.53 -15.00
N ALA A 23 24.15 10.71 -14.07
CA ALA A 23 24.00 10.23 -12.70
C ALA A 23 22.83 10.90 -11.96
N ALA A 24 22.64 12.21 -12.13
CA ALA A 24 21.52 12.94 -11.56
C ALA A 24 20.18 12.48 -12.15
N LEU A 25 20.12 12.23 -13.47
CA LEU A 25 18.93 11.70 -14.13
C LEU A 25 18.60 10.29 -13.64
N LEU A 26 19.61 9.42 -13.47
CA LEU A 26 19.42 8.08 -12.90
C LEU A 26 18.89 8.13 -11.46
N ALA A 27 19.43 9.03 -10.63
CA ALA A 27 18.95 9.22 -9.27
C ALA A 27 17.48 9.69 -9.24
N GLU A 28 17.11 10.63 -10.11
CA GLU A 28 15.73 11.09 -10.26
C GLU A 28 14.79 9.95 -10.70
N VAL A 29 15.20 9.15 -11.67
CA VAL A 29 14.42 7.97 -12.12
C VAL A 29 14.23 6.96 -10.98
N VAL A 30 15.27 6.71 -10.17
CA VAL A 30 15.17 5.81 -9.01
C VAL A 30 14.19 6.35 -7.98
N GLU A 31 14.27 7.64 -7.64
CA GLU A 31 13.32 8.26 -6.73
C GLU A 31 11.88 8.20 -7.23
N LEU A 32 11.65 8.51 -8.51
CA LEU A 32 10.32 8.48 -9.11
C LEU A 32 9.74 7.06 -9.11
N ARG A 33 10.56 6.04 -9.38
CA ARG A 33 10.13 4.63 -9.29
C ARG A 33 9.75 4.24 -7.88
N ALA A 34 10.55 4.61 -6.87
CA ALA A 34 10.23 4.35 -5.47
C ALA A 34 8.93 5.04 -5.03
N LYS A 35 8.71 6.29 -5.46
CA LYS A 35 7.46 7.03 -5.21
C LYS A 35 6.27 6.37 -5.89
N ASN A 36 6.43 5.92 -7.13
CA ASN A 36 5.37 5.23 -7.86
C ASN A 36 4.98 3.92 -7.17
N GLU A 37 5.97 3.11 -6.76
CA GLU A 37 5.71 1.87 -6.02
C GLU A 37 4.96 2.11 -4.70
N GLN A 38 5.32 3.15 -3.94
CA GLN A 38 4.60 3.53 -2.72
C GLN A 38 3.15 3.93 -3.00
N LEU A 39 2.90 4.66 -4.09
CA LEU A 39 1.55 5.05 -4.51
C LEU A 39 0.74 3.83 -4.96
N GLU A 40 1.33 2.94 -5.76
CA GLU A 40 0.68 1.69 -6.18
C GLU A 40 0.30 0.84 -4.97
N GLN A 41 1.19 0.68 -3.99
CA GLN A 41 0.90 -0.03 -2.74
C GLN A 41 -0.24 0.64 -1.95
N ALA A 42 -0.25 1.97 -1.88
CA ALA A 42 -1.31 2.71 -1.20
C ALA A 42 -2.67 2.55 -1.91
N LEU A 43 -2.69 2.62 -3.25
CA LEU A 43 -3.90 2.43 -4.06
C LEU A 43 -4.42 1.00 -3.95
N ALA A 44 -3.56 -0.01 -4.05
CA ALA A 44 -3.94 -1.41 -3.87
C ALA A 44 -4.52 -1.67 -2.48
N SER A 45 -3.89 -1.10 -1.44
CA SER A 45 -4.40 -1.18 -0.06
C SER A 45 -5.78 -0.55 0.08
N ARG A 46 -6.03 0.60 -0.57
CA ARG A 46 -7.33 1.27 -0.53
C ARG A 46 -8.40 0.45 -1.25
N ALA A 47 -8.08 -0.11 -2.42
CA ALA A 47 -9.00 -0.91 -3.20
C ALA A 47 -9.50 -2.15 -2.43
N VAL A 48 -8.60 -2.90 -1.77
CA VAL A 48 -9.00 -4.08 -0.99
C VAL A 48 -9.83 -3.73 0.24
N ILE A 49 -9.52 -2.60 0.91
CA ILE A 49 -10.31 -2.13 2.05
C ILE A 49 -11.72 -1.69 1.61
N ASP A 50 -11.84 -1.02 0.46
CA ASP A 50 -13.14 -0.61 -0.07
C ASP A 50 -13.99 -1.81 -0.51
N GLN A 51 -13.38 -2.86 -1.06
CA GLN A 51 -14.05 -4.14 -1.34
C GLN A 51 -14.57 -4.80 -0.05
N ALA A 52 -13.71 -4.96 0.96
CA ALA A 52 -14.10 -5.53 2.25
C ALA A 52 -15.24 -4.73 2.90
N ARG A 53 -15.19 -3.40 2.82
CA ARG A 53 -16.25 -2.51 3.31
C ARG A 53 -17.58 -2.79 2.61
N GLY A 54 -17.56 -2.90 1.27
CA GLY A 54 -18.74 -3.26 0.48
C GLY A 54 -19.31 -4.63 0.86
N MET A 55 -18.45 -5.63 1.09
CA MET A 55 -18.87 -6.95 1.57
C MET A 55 -19.58 -6.88 2.92
N VAL A 56 -19.02 -6.12 3.88
CA VAL A 56 -19.67 -5.91 5.20
C VAL A 56 -21.04 -5.25 5.02
N MET A 57 -21.15 -4.22 4.19
CA MET A 57 -22.43 -3.55 3.92
C MET A 57 -23.47 -4.50 3.33
N ALA A 58 -23.05 -5.42 2.46
CA ALA A 58 -23.93 -6.41 1.83
C ALA A 58 -24.38 -7.51 2.81
N LEU A 59 -23.48 -7.99 3.67
CA LEU A 59 -23.74 -9.08 4.62
C LEU A 59 -24.45 -8.61 5.89
N ALA A 60 -24.21 -7.37 6.30
CA ALA A 60 -24.82 -6.73 7.44
C ALA A 60 -25.28 -5.33 7.01
N PRO A 61 -26.56 -5.16 6.62
CA PRO A 61 -27.08 -3.90 6.10
C PRO A 61 -26.78 -2.73 7.03
N CYS A 62 -25.76 -1.94 6.68
CA CYS A 62 -25.31 -0.80 7.46
C CYS A 62 -24.71 0.27 6.53
N SER A 63 -24.56 1.49 7.05
CA SER A 63 -23.93 2.57 6.29
C SER A 63 -22.44 2.30 6.05
N SER A 64 -21.88 2.88 4.98
CA SER A 64 -20.44 2.79 4.68
C SER A 64 -19.56 3.22 5.85
N LYS A 65 -19.98 4.24 6.62
CA LYS A 65 -19.28 4.68 7.84
C LYS A 65 -19.25 3.58 8.90
N ARG A 66 -20.38 2.93 9.17
CA ARG A 66 -20.46 1.86 10.17
C ARG A 66 -19.70 0.60 9.75
N ALA A 67 -19.72 0.26 8.46
CA ALA A 67 -18.90 -0.82 7.92
C ALA A 67 -17.39 -0.53 8.08
N TRP A 68 -16.97 0.71 7.83
CA TRP A 68 -15.60 1.15 8.10
C TRP A 68 -15.23 1.04 9.58
N ASP A 69 -16.05 1.60 10.46
CA ASP A 69 -15.81 1.58 11.90
C ASP A 69 -15.72 0.13 12.43
N LEU A 70 -16.55 -0.78 11.89
CA LEU A 70 -16.49 -2.21 12.19
C LEU A 70 -15.18 -2.86 11.74
N LEU A 71 -14.68 -2.59 10.54
CA LEU A 71 -13.41 -3.15 10.08
C LEU A 71 -12.23 -2.63 10.91
N VAL A 72 -12.26 -1.35 11.28
CA VAL A 72 -11.27 -0.73 12.17
C VAL A 72 -11.30 -1.38 13.56
N ASP A 73 -12.50 -1.60 14.11
CA ASP A 73 -12.71 -2.27 15.39
C ASP A 73 -12.11 -3.68 15.40
N VAL A 74 -12.38 -4.48 14.36
CA VAL A 74 -11.78 -5.82 14.19
C VAL A 74 -10.26 -5.75 14.09
N SER A 75 -9.73 -4.83 13.28
CA SER A 75 -8.28 -4.63 13.10
C SER A 75 -7.58 -4.32 14.42
N GLN A 76 -8.15 -3.41 15.22
CA GLN A 76 -7.60 -3.04 16.53
C GLN A 76 -7.65 -4.20 17.52
N HIS A 77 -8.79 -4.90 17.63
CA HIS A 77 -8.94 -6.04 18.55
C HIS A 77 -8.08 -7.24 18.16
N CYS A 78 -7.75 -7.40 16.87
CA CYS A 78 -6.84 -8.43 16.40
C CYS A 78 -5.36 -8.00 16.50
N ASN A 79 -5.07 -6.70 16.65
CA ASN A 79 -3.75 -6.11 16.43
C ASN A 79 -3.14 -6.50 15.06
N VAL A 80 -3.98 -6.47 14.01
CA VAL A 80 -3.61 -6.78 12.62
C VAL A 80 -3.88 -5.56 11.77
N LYS A 81 -3.03 -5.27 10.78
CA LYS A 81 -3.24 -4.10 9.91
C LYS A 81 -4.58 -4.22 9.18
N LEU A 82 -5.30 -3.11 9.08
CA LEU A 82 -6.63 -3.06 8.45
C LEU A 82 -6.65 -3.66 7.03
N ARG A 83 -5.61 -3.41 6.23
CA ARG A 83 -5.47 -3.98 4.88
C ARG A 83 -5.39 -5.51 4.88
N ASP A 84 -4.79 -6.11 5.90
CA ASP A 84 -4.64 -7.55 6.02
C ASP A 84 -5.97 -8.19 6.50
N VAL A 85 -6.69 -7.51 7.39
CA VAL A 85 -8.08 -7.88 7.75
C VAL A 85 -9.00 -7.82 6.54
N ALA A 86 -8.90 -6.74 5.75
CA ALA A 86 -9.68 -6.57 4.53
C ALA A 86 -9.34 -7.65 3.50
N ALA A 87 -8.06 -7.93 3.27
CA ALA A 87 -7.62 -9.00 2.39
C ALA A 87 -8.17 -10.36 2.83
N ALA A 88 -8.04 -10.71 4.10
CA ALA A 88 -8.58 -11.96 4.65
C ALA A 88 -10.10 -12.08 4.48
N LEU A 89 -10.84 -10.96 4.54
CA LEU A 89 -12.27 -10.96 4.25
C LEU A 89 -12.53 -11.17 2.76
N VAL A 90 -11.81 -10.46 1.89
CA VAL A 90 -11.99 -10.57 0.42
C VAL A 90 -11.64 -11.97 -0.08
N THR A 91 -10.61 -12.63 0.46
CA THR A 91 -10.22 -13.98 0.01
C THR A 91 -11.24 -15.06 0.37
N THR A 92 -12.18 -14.81 1.29
CA THR A 92 -13.32 -15.72 1.53
C THR A 92 -14.19 -15.94 0.30
N THR A 93 -14.18 -15.00 -0.66
CA THR A 93 -14.88 -15.17 -1.96
C THR A 93 -14.25 -16.25 -2.84
N LYS A 94 -13.06 -16.74 -2.46
CA LYS A 94 -12.32 -17.82 -3.12
C LYS A 94 -12.25 -19.07 -2.24
N ASP A 95 -13.23 -19.23 -1.34
CA ASP A 95 -13.34 -20.35 -0.38
C ASP A 95 -12.17 -20.47 0.62
N GLU A 96 -11.39 -19.40 0.81
CA GLU A 96 -10.36 -19.36 1.85
C GLU A 96 -10.98 -19.02 3.21
N PRO A 97 -10.75 -19.83 4.26
CA PRO A 97 -11.33 -19.55 5.57
C PRO A 97 -10.69 -18.31 6.21
N LEU A 98 -11.52 -17.49 6.84
CA LEU A 98 -11.03 -16.41 7.71
C LEU A 98 -10.17 -16.97 8.85
N PRO A 99 -9.01 -16.37 9.15
CA PRO A 99 -8.25 -16.69 10.35
C PRO A 99 -9.14 -16.62 11.60
N GLU A 100 -9.02 -17.60 12.50
CA GLU A 100 -9.95 -17.77 13.62
C GLU A 100 -10.08 -16.53 14.51
N GLN A 101 -8.96 -15.82 14.73
CA GLN A 101 -8.95 -14.58 15.51
C GLN A 101 -9.80 -13.49 14.85
N ILE A 102 -9.62 -13.27 13.54
CA ILE A 102 -10.38 -12.29 12.76
C ILE A 102 -11.86 -12.71 12.71
N GLN A 103 -12.14 -14.00 12.48
CA GLN A 103 -13.51 -14.51 12.46
C GLN A 103 -14.24 -14.27 13.79
N ARG A 104 -13.55 -14.52 14.93
CA ARG A 104 -14.10 -14.30 16.26
C ARG A 104 -14.40 -12.83 16.52
N GLU A 105 -13.47 -11.93 16.20
CA GLU A 105 -13.68 -10.49 16.42
C GLU A 105 -14.71 -9.91 15.46
N LEU A 106 -14.75 -10.36 14.20
CA LEU A 106 -15.78 -9.97 13.25
C LEU A 106 -17.18 -10.34 13.75
N ARG A 107 -17.37 -11.57 14.26
CA ARG A 107 -18.64 -11.98 14.90
C ARG A 107 -19.00 -11.12 16.11
N ARG A 108 -18.02 -10.70 16.93
CA ARG A 108 -18.24 -9.82 18.07
C ARG A 108 -18.66 -8.41 17.63
N ALA A 109 -17.96 -7.85 16.66
CA ALA A 109 -18.26 -6.53 16.10
C ALA A 109 -19.64 -6.49 15.43
N LEU A 110 -20.00 -7.53 14.66
CA LEU A 110 -21.35 -7.67 14.08
C LEU A 110 -22.45 -7.75 15.15
N ARG A 111 -22.21 -8.43 16.27
CA ARG A 111 -23.19 -8.44 17.39
C ARG A 111 -23.38 -7.05 17.99
N ARG A 112 -22.30 -6.29 18.17
CA ARG A 112 -22.36 -4.90 18.65
C ARG A 112 -23.15 -4.01 17.67
N LEU A 113 -22.85 -4.12 16.38
CA LEU A 113 -23.53 -3.39 15.30
C LEU A 113 -25.07 -3.54 15.38
N HIS A 114 -25.56 -4.78 15.45
CA HIS A 114 -27.00 -5.07 15.53
C HIS A 114 -27.67 -4.74 16.88
N SER A 115 -26.87 -4.50 17.93
CA SER A 115 -27.40 -4.04 19.22
C SER A 115 -27.67 -2.53 19.20
N THR A 116 -26.83 -1.76 18.50
CA THR A 116 -26.97 -0.31 18.35
C THR A 116 -28.09 0.09 17.38
N ASP A 117 -28.36 -0.70 16.33
CA ASP A 117 -29.46 -0.38 15.39
C ASP A 117 -30.86 -0.62 15.95
N ARG A 118 -30.98 -1.30 17.09
CA ARG A 118 -32.27 -1.58 17.73
C ARG A 118 -32.67 -0.55 18.80
N GLN A 119 -31.84 0.46 19.03
CA GLN A 119 -32.09 1.59 19.92
C GLN A 119 -32.48 2.82 19.11
#